data_AF-A0A522PCE1-F1
#
_entry.id   AF-A0A522PCE1-F1
#
_cell.length_a   1.000
_cell.length_b   1.000
_cell.length_c   1.000
_cell.angle_alpha   90.00
_cell.angle_beta   90.00
_cell.angle_gamma   90.00
#
_symmetry.space_group_name_H-M   'P 1'
#
loop_
_entity.id
_entity.type
_entity.pdbx_description
1 polymer ?
#
loop_
_entity_poly.entity_id
_entity_poly.type
_entity_poly.pdbx_seq_one_letter_code
_entity_poly.pdbx_strand_id
1 'polypeptide(L)'
;MASELTPQNVKPFRVLVLDGGGMRGLYTAMVLAGLSRRFLDKPGETPARDVGSAFNLIEGTSTGGVLACALAAGYSPSAIIELYRRHGEEIFPHPVPTEGFVKLFGFAITGVSPKSFGQSSSGRFEVRMVDARS
;
A
#
# COMPACT_ATOMS: atom_id res chain seq x y z
N MET A 1 -4.07 48.94 11.76
CA MET A 1 -4.67 48.26 10.59
C MET A 1 -3.78 47.07 10.26
N ALA A 2 -3.87 45.98 11.02
CA ALA A 2 -3.20 44.73 10.71
C ALA A 2 -4.13 43.93 9.81
N SER A 3 -3.72 43.67 8.57
CA SER A 3 -4.46 42.81 7.65
C SER A 3 -4.43 41.38 8.20
N GLU A 4 -5.60 40.86 8.59
CA GLU A 4 -5.77 39.45 8.91
C GLU A 4 -5.38 38.62 7.68
N LEU A 5 -4.33 37.80 7.83
CA LEU A 5 -3.98 36.77 6.88
C LEU A 5 -5.00 35.65 7.04
N THR A 6 -6.05 35.66 6.21
CA THR A 6 -6.91 34.49 6.05
C THR A 6 -6.04 33.32 5.58
N PRO A 7 -6.13 32.13 6.21
CA PRO A 7 -5.44 30.96 5.68
C PRO A 7 -5.99 30.74 4.28
N GLN A 8 -5.11 30.89 3.28
CA GLN A 8 -5.43 30.56 1.89
C GLN A 8 -6.06 29.16 1.87
N ASN A 9 -7.14 28.99 1.13
CA ASN A 9 -7.84 27.72 0.96
C ASN A 9 -6.96 26.76 0.12
N VAL A 10 -5.85 26.31 0.70
CA VAL A 10 -4.91 25.39 0.07
C VAL A 10 -5.58 24.02 0.08
N LYS A 11 -5.93 23.50 -1.11
CA LYS A 11 -6.40 22.11 -1.23
C LYS A 11 -5.33 21.18 -0.67
N PRO A 12 -5.68 20.22 0.21
CA PRO A 12 -4.71 19.30 0.76
C PRO A 12 -4.12 18.43 -0.35
N PHE A 13 -2.79 18.28 -0.33
CA PHE A 13 -2.08 17.36 -1.24
C PHE A 13 -2.26 15.92 -0.74
N ARG A 14 -2.82 15.05 -1.57
CA ARG A 14 -3.20 13.68 -1.20
C ARG A 14 -2.27 12.66 -1.83
N VAL A 15 -1.68 11.81 -1.00
CA VAL A 15 -0.78 10.73 -1.43
C VAL A 15 -1.40 9.38 -1.07
N LEU A 16 -1.42 8.45 -2.02
CA LEU A 16 -1.78 7.06 -1.81
C LEU A 16 -0.50 6.21 -1.80
N VAL A 17 -0.27 5.45 -0.73
CA VAL A 17 0.89 4.57 -0.59
C VAL A 17 0.40 3.13 -0.56
N LEU A 18 0.95 2.29 -1.44
CA LEU A 18 0.56 0.89 -1.61
C LEU A 18 1.73 -0.04 -1.29
N ASP A 19 1.54 -0.86 -0.26
CA ASP A 19 2.54 -1.84 0.14
C ASP A 19 2.67 -2.99 -0.86
N GLY A 20 3.87 -3.59 -0.86
CA GLY A 20 4.13 -4.83 -1.58
C GLY A 20 3.56 -6.05 -0.85
N GLY A 21 3.48 -7.18 -1.56
CA GLY A 21 2.99 -8.41 -0.92
C GLY A 21 2.85 -9.63 -1.81
N GLY A 22 3.41 -9.61 -3.02
CA GLY A 22 3.19 -10.66 -4.04
C GLY A 22 1.72 -10.70 -4.46
N MET A 23 1.16 -11.91 -4.62
CA MET A 23 -0.25 -12.10 -4.97
C MET A 23 -1.24 -11.49 -3.96
N ARG A 24 -0.82 -11.19 -2.73
CA ARG A 24 -1.69 -10.53 -1.74
C ARG A 24 -2.07 -9.09 -2.13
N GLY A 25 -1.39 -8.49 -3.11
CA GLY A 25 -1.82 -7.20 -3.66
C GLY A 25 -3.23 -7.24 -4.26
N LEU A 26 -3.76 -8.43 -4.60
CA LEU A 26 -5.16 -8.62 -4.98
C LEU A 26 -6.13 -8.15 -3.89
N TYR A 27 -5.80 -8.36 -2.61
CA TYR A 27 -6.63 -7.85 -1.50
C TYR A 27 -6.67 -6.33 -1.49
N THR A 28 -5.52 -5.68 -1.68
CA THR A 28 -5.43 -4.22 -1.79
C THR A 28 -6.28 -3.70 -2.95
N ALA A 29 -6.23 -4.35 -4.11
CA ALA A 29 -7.05 -3.99 -5.26
C ALA A 29 -8.56 -4.16 -4.98
N MET A 30 -8.96 -5.21 -4.27
CA MET A 30 -10.37 -5.41 -3.85
C MET A 30 -10.86 -4.34 -2.87
N VAL A 31 -10.03 -3.95 -1.90
CA VAL A 31 -10.35 -2.86 -0.97
C VAL A 31 -10.53 -1.55 -1.73
N LEU A 32 -9.62 -1.23 -2.65
CA LEU A 32 -9.72 -0.05 -3.50
C LEU A 32 -10.98 -0.06 -4.38
N ALA A 33 -11.36 -1.22 -4.93
CA ALA A 33 -12.62 -1.36 -5.68
C ALA A 33 -13.85 -1.09 -4.80
N GLY A 34 -13.86 -1.61 -3.57
CA GLY A 34 -14.92 -1.34 -2.60
C GLY A 34 -15.01 0.14 -2.21
N LEU A 35 -13.87 0.81 -2.02
CA LEU A 35 -13.80 2.24 -1.74
C LEU A 35 -14.31 3.08 -2.91
N SER A 36 -13.87 2.76 -4.13
CA SER A 36 -14.35 3.42 -5.36
C SER A 36 -15.87 3.34 -5.44
N ARG A 37 -16.42 2.13 -5.28
CA ARG A 37 -17.86 1.89 -5.33
C ARG A 37 -18.65 2.63 -4.26
N ARG A 38 -18.09 2.78 -3.06
CA ARG A 38 -18.81 3.38 -1.93
C ARG A 38 -18.76 4.90 -1.92
N PHE A 39 -17.67 5.50 -2.43
CA PHE A 39 -17.40 6.93 -2.24
C PHE A 39 -17.25 7.72 -3.54
N LEU A 40 -16.94 7.07 -4.66
CA LEU A 40 -16.63 7.73 -5.93
C LEU A 40 -17.69 7.47 -7.00
N ASP A 41 -18.32 6.30 -6.99
CA ASP A 41 -19.41 5.98 -7.91
C ASP A 41 -20.62 6.88 -7.60
N LYS A 42 -20.91 7.79 -8.50
CA LYS A 42 -22.14 8.59 -8.48
C LYS A 42 -23.15 8.01 -9.47
N PRO A 43 -24.45 7.93 -9.09
CA PRO A 43 -25.49 7.52 -10.02
C PRO A 43 -25.46 8.39 -11.29
N GLY A 44 -25.26 7.77 -12.46
CA GLY A 44 -25.24 8.45 -13.76
C GLY A 44 -23.87 8.87 -14.30
N GLU A 45 -22.76 8.66 -13.57
CA GLU A 45 -21.41 8.86 -14.11
C GLU A 45 -20.89 7.57 -14.77
N THR A 46 -20.68 7.61 -16.08
CA THR A 46 -20.04 6.55 -16.87
C THR A 46 -18.89 7.10 -17.71
N PRO A 47 -17.66 6.57 -17.58
CA PRO A 47 -17.25 5.49 -16.68
C PRO A 47 -17.20 5.95 -15.21
N ALA A 48 -17.28 4.98 -14.29
CA ALA A 48 -17.09 5.21 -12.86
C ALA A 48 -15.74 5.93 -12.61
N ARG A 49 -15.73 6.87 -11.65
CA ARG A 49 -14.51 7.58 -11.27
C ARG A 49 -13.47 6.61 -10.76
N ASP A 50 -12.29 6.61 -11.38
CA ASP A 50 -11.16 5.84 -10.90
C ASP A 50 -10.64 6.40 -9.57
N VAL A 51 -10.38 5.52 -8.60
CA VAL A 51 -9.82 5.87 -7.30
C VAL A 51 -8.47 6.56 -7.41
N GLY A 52 -7.68 6.27 -8.46
CA GLY A 52 -6.43 6.96 -8.74
C GLY A 52 -6.60 8.48 -8.90
N SER A 53 -7.71 8.92 -9.50
CA SER A 53 -8.00 10.35 -9.75
C SER A 53 -8.24 11.18 -8.49
N ALA A 54 -8.46 10.53 -7.33
CA ALA A 54 -8.68 11.21 -6.06
C ALA A 54 -7.36 11.65 -5.37
N PHE A 55 -6.21 11.21 -5.89
CA PHE A 55 -4.88 11.45 -5.31
C PHE A 55 -3.98 12.23 -6.26
N ASN A 56 -3.08 13.03 -5.69
CA ASN A 56 -2.09 13.80 -6.45
C ASN A 56 -0.85 12.98 -6.76
N LEU A 57 -0.55 11.99 -5.92
CA LEU A 57 0.59 11.10 -6.04
C LEU A 57 0.18 9.70 -5.59
N ILE A 58 0.60 8.69 -6.33
CA ILE A 58 0.42 7.28 -5.99
C ILE A 58 1.80 6.63 -6.01
N GLU A 59 2.19 6.07 -4.87
CA GLU A 59 3.49 5.44 -4.65
C GLU A 59 3.27 3.99 -4.22
N GLY A 60 4.19 3.10 -4.55
CA GLY A 60 4.10 1.74 -4.06
C GLY A 60 5.34 0.90 -4.29
N THR A 61 5.49 -0.15 -3.47
CA THR A 61 6.64 -1.06 -3.52
C THR A 61 6.24 -2.42 -4.06
N SER A 62 7.04 -3.01 -4.97
CA SER A 62 6.77 -4.33 -5.55
C SER A 62 5.37 -4.41 -6.18
N THR A 63 4.51 -5.34 -5.78
CA THR A 63 3.11 -5.42 -6.24
C THR A 63 2.38 -4.08 -6.07
N GLY A 64 2.61 -3.36 -4.97
CA GLY A 64 2.04 -2.04 -4.74
C GLY A 64 2.45 -1.01 -5.80
N GLY A 65 3.66 -1.13 -6.35
CA GLY A 65 4.12 -0.31 -7.49
C GLY A 65 3.37 -0.63 -8.78
N VAL A 66 3.07 -1.91 -9.04
CA VAL A 66 2.22 -2.32 -10.18
C VAL A 66 0.81 -1.73 -10.04
N LEU A 67 0.21 -1.80 -8.85
CA LEU A 67 -1.08 -1.14 -8.57
C LEU A 67 -0.96 0.38 -8.79
N ALA A 68 0.10 1.01 -8.27
CA ALA A 68 0.31 2.45 -8.38
C ALA A 68 0.38 2.90 -9.85
N CYS A 69 1.15 2.21 -10.69
CA CYS A 69 1.24 2.50 -12.12
C CYS A 69 -0.10 2.32 -12.83
N ALA A 70 -0.84 1.24 -12.54
CA ALA A 70 -2.13 0.99 -13.17
C ALA A 70 -3.17 2.07 -12.81
N LEU A 71 -3.26 2.45 -11.54
CA LEU A 71 -4.14 3.53 -11.08
C LEU A 71 -3.73 4.89 -11.64
N ALA A 72 -2.42 5.18 -11.72
CA ALA A 72 -1.93 6.41 -12.31
C ALA A 72 -2.24 6.49 -13.83
N ALA A 73 -2.29 5.34 -14.51
CA ALA A 73 -2.70 5.23 -15.92
C ALA A 73 -4.23 5.26 -16.12
N GLY A 74 -5.03 5.38 -15.05
CA GLY A 74 -6.49 5.48 -15.11
C GLY A 74 -7.22 4.13 -15.22
N TYR A 75 -6.54 3.01 -14.93
CA TYR A 75 -7.21 1.72 -14.89
C TYR A 75 -8.01 1.56 -13.61
N SER A 76 -9.28 1.16 -13.75
CA SER A 76 -10.12 0.91 -12.59
C SER A 76 -9.57 -0.23 -11.72
N PRO A 77 -9.81 -0.21 -10.40
CA PRO A 77 -9.44 -1.33 -9.51
C PRO A 77 -9.97 -2.69 -9.99
N SER A 78 -11.16 -2.72 -10.60
CA SER A 78 -11.74 -3.93 -11.20
C SER A 78 -10.90 -4.49 -12.36
N ALA A 79 -10.33 -3.62 -13.19
CA ALA A 79 -9.44 -4.05 -14.27
C ALA A 79 -8.13 -4.66 -13.72
N ILE A 80 -7.60 -4.08 -12.63
CA ILE A 80 -6.40 -4.58 -11.94
C ILE A 80 -6.67 -5.95 -11.29
N ILE A 81 -7.85 -6.13 -10.67
CA ILE A 81 -8.30 -7.42 -10.13
C ILE A 81 -8.33 -8.46 -11.25
N GLU A 82 -8.89 -8.13 -12.41
CA GLU A 82 -8.98 -9.05 -13.54
C GLU A 82 -7.60 -9.41 -14.10
N LEU A 83 -6.68 -8.44 -14.19
CA LEU A 83 -5.28 -8.67 -14.56
C LEU A 83 -4.64 -9.73 -13.66
N TYR A 84 -4.76 -9.59 -12.34
CA TYR A 84 -4.21 -10.57 -11.39
C TYR A 84 -4.94 -11.91 -11.41
N ARG A 85 -6.25 -11.94 -11.70
CA ARG A 85 -6.97 -13.22 -11.84
C ARG A 85 -6.52 -14.00 -13.08
N ARG A 86 -6.26 -13.32 -14.19
CA ARG A 86 -5.85 -13.97 -15.45
C ARG A 86 -4.37 -14.35 -15.46
N HIS A 87 -3.51 -13.43 -15.02
CA HIS A 87 -2.08 -13.55 -15.18
C HIS A 87 -1.33 -13.70 -13.85
N GLY A 88 -2.03 -13.83 -12.72
CA GLY A 88 -1.40 -13.89 -11.40
C GLY A 88 -0.38 -15.02 -11.26
N GLU A 89 -0.67 -16.19 -11.82
CA GLU A 89 0.25 -17.33 -11.82
C GLU A 89 1.49 -17.10 -12.70
N GLU A 90 1.34 -16.37 -13.81
CA GLU A 90 2.44 -16.01 -14.71
C GLU A 90 3.32 -14.89 -14.10
N ILE A 91 2.68 -13.90 -13.46
CA ILE A 91 3.36 -12.75 -12.84
C ILE A 91 4.06 -13.18 -11.54
N PHE A 92 3.49 -14.14 -10.81
CA PHE A 92 4.01 -14.63 -9.53
C PHE A 92 4.11 -16.18 -9.51
N PRO A 93 5.00 -16.77 -10.33
CA PRO A 93 5.10 -18.23 -10.50
C PRO A 93 5.66 -18.96 -9.27
N HIS A 94 6.36 -18.23 -8.40
CA HIS A 94 6.94 -18.76 -7.18
C HIS A 94 6.40 -17.97 -5.99
N PRO A 95 5.36 -18.46 -5.29
CA PRO A 95 4.91 -17.82 -4.07
C PRO A 95 6.07 -17.85 -3.08
N VAL A 96 6.64 -16.67 -2.78
CA VAL A 96 7.70 -16.56 -1.79
C VAL A 96 7.18 -17.05 -0.45
N PRO A 97 7.81 -18.07 0.17
CA PRO A 97 7.45 -18.48 1.51
C PRO A 97 7.54 -17.27 2.43
N THR A 98 6.54 -17.05 3.27
CA THR A 98 6.49 -15.90 4.19
C THR A 98 7.78 -15.78 5.00
N GLU A 99 8.39 -16.89 5.41
CA GLU A 99 9.68 -16.90 6.10
C GLU A 99 10.86 -16.41 5.24
N GLY A 100 10.87 -16.72 3.94
CA GLY A 100 11.92 -16.28 3.02
C GLY A 100 11.84 -14.78 2.76
N PHE A 101 10.62 -14.25 2.61
CA PHE A 101 10.39 -12.81 2.49
C PHE A 101 10.78 -12.06 3.76
N VAL A 102 10.39 -12.56 4.94
CA VAL A 102 10.77 -11.95 6.23
C VAL A 102 12.28 -12.05 6.46
N LYS A 103 12.95 -13.14 6.07
CA LYS A 103 14.42 -13.24 6.14
C LYS A 103 15.12 -12.24 5.23
N LEU A 104 14.64 -12.07 3.99
CA LEU A 104 15.21 -11.14 3.02
C LEU A 104 15.00 -9.68 3.43
N PHE A 105 13.77 -9.30 3.78
CA PHE A 105 13.45 -7.95 4.26
C PHE A 105 14.07 -7.67 5.63
N GLY A 106 14.11 -8.66 6.52
CA GLY A 106 14.80 -8.58 7.80
C GLY A 106 16.29 -8.30 7.61
N PHE A 107 16.96 -9.01 6.71
CA PHE A 107 18.36 -8.75 6.37
C PHE A 107 18.57 -7.36 5.74
N ALA A 108 17.70 -6.94 4.81
CA ALA A 108 17.81 -5.65 4.14
C ALA A 108 17.57 -4.44 5.09
N ILE A 109 16.68 -4.59 6.08
CA ILE A 109 16.35 -3.53 7.04
C ILE A 109 17.31 -3.53 8.23
N THR A 110 17.72 -4.70 8.73
CA THR A 110 18.52 -4.81 9.97
C THR A 110 20.01 -5.07 9.73
N GLY A 111 20.41 -5.51 8.53
CA GLY A 111 21.77 -5.93 8.22
C GLY A 111 22.21 -7.24 8.90
N VAL A 112 21.33 -7.91 9.65
CA VAL A 112 21.70 -9.10 10.44
C VAL A 112 21.40 -10.39 9.65
N SER A 113 22.45 -11.16 9.36
CA SER A 113 22.35 -12.48 8.72
C SER A 113 21.69 -13.49 9.67
N PRO A 114 20.78 -14.37 9.20
CA PRO A 114 20.03 -15.31 10.05
C PRO A 114 20.88 -16.45 10.65
N LYS A 115 22.22 -16.42 10.53
CA LYS A 115 23.11 -17.51 10.95
C LYS A 115 23.61 -17.45 12.40
N SER A 116 23.18 -16.48 13.22
CA SER A 116 23.65 -16.37 14.61
C SER A 116 22.57 -16.54 15.69
N PHE A 117 21.46 -17.23 15.40
CA PHE A 117 20.54 -17.63 16.47
C PHE A 117 20.94 -18.99 17.06
N GLY A 118 22.10 -18.97 17.74
CA GLY A 118 22.44 -19.96 18.74
C GLY A 118 21.53 -19.78 19.96
N GLN A 119 21.10 -20.91 20.53
CA GLN A 119 20.33 -20.97 21.77
C GLN A 119 20.91 -20.07 22.87
N SER A 120 20.08 -19.33 23.58
CA SER A 120 19.95 -19.41 25.06
C SER A 120 19.34 -18.16 25.69
N SER A 121 18.52 -18.44 26.70
CA SER A 121 18.12 -17.62 27.84
C SER A 121 17.04 -16.56 27.68
N SER A 122 15.93 -16.88 28.33
CA SER A 122 14.89 -16.02 28.91
C SER A 122 15.28 -14.55 29.12
N GLY A 123 14.83 -13.68 28.22
CA GLY A 123 14.79 -12.24 28.44
C GLY A 123 13.33 -11.80 28.39
N ARG A 124 12.77 -11.41 29.54
CA ARG A 124 11.42 -10.85 29.67
C ARG A 124 11.40 -9.51 28.93
N PHE A 125 10.72 -9.43 27.78
CA PHE A 125 10.58 -8.20 27.02
C PHE A 125 9.49 -7.32 27.66
N GLU A 126 9.91 -6.24 28.30
CA GLU A 126 9.02 -5.18 28.78
C GLU A 126 8.85 -4.14 27.67
N VAL A 127 7.62 -3.96 27.19
CA VAL A 127 7.26 -2.96 26.19
C VAL A 127 6.93 -1.66 26.92
N ARG A 128 7.83 -0.67 26.87
CA ARG A 128 7.50 0.71 27.26
C ARG A 128 6.83 1.42 26.10
N MET A 129 5.55 1.76 26.26
CA MET A 129 4.91 2.78 25.45
C MET A 129 5.49 4.14 25.83
N VAL A 130 6.05 4.85 24.84
CA VAL A 130 6.39 6.27 24.97
C VAL A 130 5.17 7.05 24.51
N ASP A 131 4.49 7.69 25.45
CA ASP A 131 3.40 8.62 25.17
C ASP A 131 3.98 9.91 24.58
N ALA A 132 3.62 10.19 23.33
CA ALA A 132 4.08 11.38 22.60
C ALA A 132 3.18 12.57 22.93
N ARG A 133 3.24 13.06 24.17
CA ARG A 133 2.81 14.41 24.57
C ARG A 133 3.64 14.95 25.74
N SER A 134 4.72 15.67 25.41
CA SER A 134 5.23 16.87 26.10
C SER A 134 6.46 17.39 25.40
#